data_AF-A0AAJ7PBH8-F1
#
_entry.id   AF-A0AAJ7PBH8-F1
#
_cell.length_a   1.000
_cell.length_b   1.000
_cell.length_c   1.000
_cell.angle_alpha   90.00
_cell.angle_beta   90.00
_cell.angle_gamma   90.00
#
_symmetry.space_group_name_H-M   'P 1'
#
loop_
_entity.id
_entity.type
_entity.pdbx_description
1 polymer ?
#
loop_
_entity_poly.entity_id
_entity_poly.type
_entity_poly.pdbx_seq_one_letter_code
_entity_poly.pdbx_strand_id
1 'polypeptide(L)'
;MWKERTRKALYQLHAKVLWKFNRFETTKIQWKATCVPALTYCNTVTVMSNTLRKNIDSAQRQAARWALGEPACNLANEFLKGELGWSTFEEREAKSKITYFKRIQEMPDERWAKRMLTMISINNAKIKAVERMKTLSLKYECDKIVVKRSGAGGACLNTFKKSVEKKIRDLVHQEWRDGMNEKSSLARYRKHKQQCGTIDHIYDNSRGSVLLAQARAGFLRTRKFGSRFEEIDPICRICGQEESLEHVLMACQEETCGDDEIQKRLGLHEESERRVINDTKRILERWERREAKPPTPQV
;
A
#
# COMPACT_ATOMS: atom_id res chain seq x y z
N MET A 1 5.56 -5.41 24.41
CA MET A 1 6.75 -5.22 23.55
C MET A 1 6.41 -4.64 22.17
N TRP A 2 5.68 -5.34 21.30
CA TRP A 2 5.48 -4.92 19.90
C TRP A 2 4.67 -3.62 19.75
N LYS A 3 3.58 -3.47 20.51
CA LYS A 3 2.78 -2.23 20.54
C LYS A 3 3.64 -0.98 20.83
N GLU A 4 4.52 -1.07 21.82
CA GLU A 4 5.42 0.02 22.19
C GLU A 4 6.48 0.28 21.12
N ARG A 5 7.04 -0.78 20.53
CA ARG A 5 7.97 -0.67 19.40
C ARG A 5 7.32 -0.03 18.18
N THR A 6 6.06 -0.35 17.85
CA THR A 6 5.33 0.27 16.74
C THR A 6 5.19 1.76 16.95
N ARG A 7 4.74 2.18 18.14
CA ARG A 7 4.58 3.59 18.48
C ARG A 7 5.90 4.35 18.40
N LYS A 8 6.97 3.79 19.00
CA LYS A 8 8.31 4.37 18.95
C LYS A 8 8.84 4.48 17.52
N ALA A 9 8.65 3.43 16.70
CA ALA A 9 9.08 3.42 15.31
C ALA A 9 8.35 4.47 14.47
N LEU A 10 7.04 4.66 14.66
CA LEU A 10 6.27 5.71 13.99
C LEU A 10 6.76 7.12 14.37
N TYR A 11 6.97 7.39 15.65
CA TYR A 11 7.46 8.71 16.07
C TYR A 11 8.87 9.00 15.55
N GLN A 12 9.76 8.01 15.54
CA GLN A 12 11.09 8.13 14.96
C GLN A 12 11.06 8.33 13.43
N LEU A 13 10.08 7.72 12.75
CA LEU A 13 9.82 7.94 11.33
C LEU A 13 9.46 9.41 11.07
N HIS A 14 8.43 9.91 11.76
CA HIS A 14 7.96 11.28 11.56
C HIS A 14 9.06 12.31 11.89
N ALA A 15 9.78 12.12 13.01
CA ALA A 15 10.82 13.04 13.44
C ALA A 15 12.00 13.14 12.44
N LYS A 16 12.40 12.02 11.82
CA LYS A 16 13.54 11.97 10.89
C LYS A 16 13.20 12.49 9.49
N VAL A 17 11.96 12.34 9.04
CA VAL A 17 11.54 12.73 7.69
C VAL A 17 11.24 14.24 7.58
N LEU A 18 11.07 14.95 8.70
CA LEU A 18 10.66 16.38 8.74
C LEU A 18 11.63 17.38 8.08
N TRP A 19 12.87 16.99 7.72
CA TRP A 19 13.90 17.95 7.28
C TRP A 19 14.39 17.68 5.86
N LYS A 20 14.08 18.60 4.92
CA LYS A 20 14.58 18.79 3.54
C LYS A 20 14.39 17.66 2.50
N PHE A 21 14.16 16.41 2.88
CA PHE A 21 14.00 15.31 1.93
C PHE A 21 12.55 15.12 1.45
N ASN A 22 12.36 14.48 0.29
CA ASN A 22 11.04 14.09 -0.19
C ASN A 22 10.38 13.18 0.86
N ARG A 23 9.30 13.66 1.48
CA ARG A 23 8.57 12.99 2.54
C ARG A 23 8.09 11.63 2.09
N PHE A 24 7.53 11.53 0.90
CA PHE A 24 7.00 10.27 0.38
C PHE A 24 8.09 9.20 0.28
N GLU A 25 9.20 9.52 -0.40
CA GLU A 25 10.32 8.58 -0.57
C GLU A 25 11.01 8.25 0.75
N THR A 26 11.26 9.25 1.60
CA THR A 26 11.96 9.03 2.88
C THR A 26 11.12 8.17 3.81
N THR A 27 9.79 8.41 3.90
CA THR A 27 8.87 7.58 4.68
C THR A 27 8.88 6.14 4.18
N LYS A 28 8.80 5.97 2.86
CA LYS A 28 8.81 4.66 2.19
C LYS A 28 10.07 3.87 2.51
N ILE A 29 11.23 4.51 2.36
CA ILE A 29 12.54 3.89 2.62
C ILE A 29 12.66 3.57 4.11
N GLN A 30 12.42 4.54 4.99
CA GLN A 30 12.63 4.35 6.42
C GLN A 30 11.63 3.35 7.03
N TRP A 31 10.39 3.30 6.56
CA TRP A 31 9.43 2.27 6.97
C TRP A 31 9.95 0.87 6.61
N LYS A 32 10.37 0.67 5.35
CA LYS A 32 10.89 -0.63 4.88
C LYS A 32 12.22 -1.00 5.55
N ALA A 33 13.13 -0.05 5.74
CA ALA A 33 14.48 -0.30 6.22
C ALA A 33 14.57 -0.41 7.75
N THR A 34 13.75 0.33 8.50
CA THR A 34 13.87 0.38 9.96
C THR A 34 12.63 -0.17 10.68
N CYS A 35 11.42 0.24 10.29
CA CYS A 35 10.21 -0.10 11.03
C CYS A 35 9.83 -1.55 10.80
N VAL A 36 9.80 -2.01 9.54
CA VAL A 36 9.43 -3.38 9.20
C VAL A 36 10.35 -4.40 9.89
N PRO A 37 11.70 -4.33 9.82
CA PRO A 37 12.56 -5.30 10.50
C PRO A 37 12.35 -5.32 12.02
N ALA A 38 12.24 -4.15 12.65
CA ALA A 38 11.99 -4.04 14.09
C ALA A 38 10.64 -4.67 14.50
N LEU A 39 9.64 -4.54 13.63
CA LEU A 39 8.29 -5.08 13.79
C LEU A 39 8.11 -6.48 13.23
N THR A 40 9.11 -7.10 12.62
CA THR A 40 9.03 -8.51 12.18
C THR A 40 10.10 -9.38 12.83
N TYR A 41 10.77 -8.85 13.85
CA TYR A 41 11.79 -9.57 14.59
C TYR A 41 11.21 -10.87 15.19
N CYS A 42 11.88 -11.99 14.97
CA CYS A 42 11.44 -13.35 15.37
C CYS A 42 10.09 -13.81 14.80
N ASN A 43 9.52 -13.14 13.79
CA ASN A 43 8.21 -13.49 13.21
C ASN A 43 8.15 -14.92 12.63
N THR A 44 9.29 -15.55 12.34
CA THR A 44 9.36 -16.96 11.92
C THR A 44 8.88 -17.91 13.03
N VAL A 45 9.22 -17.64 14.29
CA VAL A 45 8.99 -18.56 15.43
C VAL A 45 7.98 -18.05 16.45
N THR A 46 7.67 -16.75 16.47
CA THR A 46 6.63 -16.18 17.34
C THR A 46 5.32 -15.98 16.57
N VAL A 47 4.18 -15.97 17.27
CA VAL A 47 2.86 -15.75 16.63
C VAL A 47 2.25 -14.47 17.21
N MET A 48 1.91 -13.53 16.33
CA MET A 48 1.17 -12.34 16.72
C MET A 48 -0.30 -12.66 16.92
N SER A 49 -0.92 -12.07 17.95
CA SER A 49 -2.38 -12.11 18.08
C SER A 49 -3.05 -11.33 16.95
N ASN A 50 -4.28 -11.70 16.62
CA ASN A 50 -5.07 -11.01 15.60
C ASN A 50 -5.23 -9.52 15.90
N THR A 51 -5.47 -9.16 17.17
CA THR A 51 -5.60 -7.77 17.62
C THR A 51 -4.29 -6.99 17.40
N LEU A 52 -3.14 -7.58 17.77
CA LEU A 52 -1.85 -6.94 17.57
C LEU A 52 -1.56 -6.72 16.09
N ARG A 53 -1.83 -7.72 15.25
CA ARG A 53 -1.65 -7.63 13.80
C ARG A 53 -2.49 -6.53 13.18
N LYS A 54 -3.79 -6.46 13.52
CA LYS A 54 -4.69 -5.37 13.08
C LYS A 54 -4.16 -3.99 13.48
N ASN A 55 -3.62 -3.86 14.70
CA ASN A 55 -3.04 -2.59 15.17
C ASN A 55 -1.79 -2.20 14.38
N ILE A 56 -0.92 -3.15 14.05
CA ILE A 56 0.29 -2.88 13.26
C ILE A 56 -0.07 -2.56 11.81
N ASP A 57 -1.03 -3.25 11.20
CA ASP A 57 -1.51 -2.92 9.86
C ASP A 57 -2.18 -1.53 9.84
N SER A 58 -2.88 -1.13 10.90
CA SER A 58 -3.42 0.22 11.06
C SER A 58 -2.30 1.28 11.13
N ALA A 59 -1.26 1.04 11.92
CA ALA A 59 -0.07 1.88 12.00
C ALA A 59 0.63 2.02 10.64
N GLN A 60 0.73 0.93 9.87
CA GLN A 60 1.25 0.96 8.50
C GLN A 60 0.40 1.88 7.61
N ARG A 61 -0.93 1.79 7.68
CA ARG A 61 -1.82 2.67 6.91
C ARG A 61 -1.67 4.14 7.32
N GLN A 62 -1.47 4.41 8.61
CA GLN A 62 -1.21 5.77 9.09
C GLN A 62 0.11 6.33 8.54
N ALA A 63 1.18 5.54 8.55
CA ALA A 63 2.46 5.93 7.92
C ALA A 63 2.30 6.18 6.41
N ALA A 64 1.47 5.39 5.72
CA ALA A 64 1.16 5.58 4.31
C ALA A 64 0.43 6.91 4.04
N ARG A 65 -0.60 7.24 4.83
CA ARG A 65 -1.29 8.53 4.74
C ARG A 65 -0.36 9.71 5.03
N TRP A 66 0.53 9.54 6.01
CA TRP A 66 1.54 10.54 6.34
C TRP A 66 2.52 10.77 5.17
N ALA A 67 2.97 9.68 4.51
CA ALA A 67 3.83 9.77 3.32
C ALA A 67 3.18 10.63 2.20
N LEU A 68 1.88 10.43 1.98
CA LEU A 68 1.08 11.17 0.98
C LEU A 68 0.74 12.60 1.42
N GLY A 69 1.02 12.98 2.66
CA GLY A 69 0.89 14.34 3.17
C GLY A 69 -0.46 14.73 3.73
N GLU A 70 -1.39 13.79 3.87
CA GLU A 70 -2.71 14.05 4.44
C GLU A 70 -3.08 12.96 5.45
N PRO A 71 -2.51 13.01 6.68
CA PRO A 71 -2.70 11.97 7.69
C PRO A 71 -4.16 11.85 8.15
N ALA A 72 -4.96 12.90 8.02
CA ALA A 72 -6.37 12.93 8.43
C ALA A 72 -7.33 12.40 7.36
N CYS A 73 -6.91 12.28 6.10
CA CYS A 73 -7.82 11.89 5.02
C CYS A 73 -8.13 10.38 5.06
N ASN A 74 -9.41 10.04 4.94
CA ASN A 74 -9.88 8.67 4.91
C ASN A 74 -9.73 8.03 3.52
N LEU A 75 -8.49 7.97 3.03
CA LEU A 75 -8.17 7.30 1.77
C LEU A 75 -8.40 5.79 1.86
N ALA A 76 -8.87 5.21 0.76
CA ALA A 76 -9.08 3.76 0.63
C ALA A 76 -7.76 2.99 0.84
N ASN A 77 -7.83 1.86 1.57
CA ASN A 77 -6.65 1.06 1.91
C ASN A 77 -5.94 0.49 0.66
N GLU A 78 -6.70 0.19 -0.38
CA GLU A 78 -6.24 -0.39 -1.65
C GLU A 78 -5.48 0.66 -2.45
N PHE A 79 -5.90 1.93 -2.39
CA PHE A 79 -5.13 3.04 -2.94
C PHE A 79 -3.79 3.17 -2.22
N LEU A 80 -3.77 3.19 -0.87
CA LEU A 80 -2.53 3.26 -0.10
C LEU A 80 -1.58 2.09 -0.43
N LYS A 81 -2.12 0.86 -0.53
CA LYS A 81 -1.34 -0.31 -0.93
C LYS A 81 -0.82 -0.19 -2.37
N GLY A 82 -1.65 0.34 -3.28
CA GLY A 82 -1.33 0.56 -4.69
C GLY A 82 -0.20 1.56 -4.90
N GLU A 83 -0.18 2.65 -4.13
CA GLU A 83 0.85 3.70 -4.27
C GLU A 83 2.18 3.33 -3.59
N LEU A 84 2.14 2.75 -2.39
CA LEU A 84 3.37 2.44 -1.64
C LEU A 84 3.94 1.06 -1.94
N GLY A 85 3.14 0.12 -2.45
CA GLY A 85 3.55 -1.26 -2.70
C GLY A 85 4.04 -1.97 -1.43
N TRP A 86 3.43 -1.66 -0.28
CA TRP A 86 3.79 -2.27 0.99
C TRP A 86 3.03 -3.58 1.21
N SER A 87 3.77 -4.65 1.43
CA SER A 87 3.20 -5.94 1.87
C SER A 87 2.50 -5.81 3.23
N THR A 88 1.47 -6.61 3.47
CA THR A 88 0.85 -6.69 4.80
C THR A 88 1.76 -7.42 5.79
N PHE A 89 1.52 -7.27 7.09
CA PHE A 89 2.30 -8.04 8.07
C PHE A 89 1.97 -9.54 8.04
N GLU A 90 0.75 -9.90 7.65
CA GLU A 90 0.40 -11.32 7.42
C GLU A 90 1.14 -11.91 6.22
N GLU A 91 1.27 -11.17 5.12
CA GLU A 91 2.03 -11.61 3.95
C GLU A 91 3.49 -11.89 4.31
N ARG A 92 4.11 -11.00 5.12
CA ARG A 92 5.48 -11.16 5.63
C ARG A 92 5.58 -12.37 6.55
N GLU A 93 4.60 -12.54 7.46
CA GLU A 93 4.52 -13.70 8.35
C GLU A 93 4.44 -15.00 7.56
N ALA A 94 3.54 -15.10 6.59
CA ALA A 94 3.37 -16.28 5.75
C ALA A 94 4.67 -16.66 5.02
N LYS A 95 5.27 -15.71 4.29
CA LYS A 95 6.53 -15.94 3.57
C LYS A 95 7.62 -16.45 4.51
N SER A 96 7.80 -15.80 5.66
CA SER A 96 8.87 -16.15 6.60
C SER A 96 8.63 -17.49 7.29
N LYS A 97 7.41 -17.78 7.77
CA LYS A 97 7.09 -19.02 8.49
C LYS A 97 7.12 -20.25 7.59
N ILE A 98 6.45 -20.18 6.44
CA ILE A 98 6.33 -21.32 5.50
C ILE A 98 7.72 -21.75 5.04
N THR A 99 8.55 -20.79 4.63
CA THR A 99 9.91 -21.07 4.17
C THR A 99 10.83 -21.56 5.29
N TYR A 100 10.72 -20.99 6.49
CA TYR A 100 11.53 -21.40 7.64
C TYR A 100 11.24 -22.84 8.09
N PHE A 101 9.96 -23.19 8.30
CA PHE A 101 9.60 -24.54 8.73
C PHE A 101 9.88 -25.58 7.64
N LYS A 102 9.68 -25.24 6.36
CA LYS A 102 10.06 -26.14 5.28
C LYS A 102 11.56 -26.37 5.24
N ARG A 103 12.38 -25.33 5.44
CA ARG A 103 13.83 -25.47 5.55
C ARG A 103 14.23 -26.45 6.67
N ILE A 104 13.61 -26.37 7.85
CA ILE A 104 13.89 -27.29 8.97
C ILE A 104 13.55 -28.74 8.59
N GLN A 105 12.41 -28.96 7.94
CA GLN A 105 11.97 -30.30 7.52
C GLN A 105 12.94 -30.95 6.53
N GLU A 106 13.56 -30.17 5.64
CA GLU A 106 14.52 -30.67 4.64
C GLU A 106 15.97 -30.74 5.16
N MET A 107 16.24 -30.39 6.42
CA MET A 107 17.58 -30.56 7.01
C MET A 107 17.92 -32.05 7.19
N PRO A 108 19.21 -32.41 7.35
CA PRO A 108 19.62 -33.74 7.82
C PRO A 108 19.04 -34.06 9.20
N ASP A 109 18.76 -35.35 9.45
CA ASP A 109 18.09 -35.81 10.68
C ASP A 109 18.95 -35.66 11.94
N GLU A 110 20.27 -35.50 11.81
CA GLU A 110 21.17 -35.28 12.95
C GLU A 110 21.01 -33.85 13.50
N ARG A 111 20.46 -32.92 12.71
CA ARG A 111 20.29 -31.53 13.12
C ARG A 111 19.25 -31.42 14.23
N TRP A 112 19.66 -30.87 15.38
CA TRP A 112 18.81 -30.64 16.54
C TRP A 112 17.47 -29.97 16.22
N ALA A 113 17.45 -28.94 15.36
CA ALA A 113 16.21 -28.28 14.99
C ALA A 113 15.17 -29.22 14.34
N LYS A 114 15.63 -30.14 13.47
CA LYS A 114 14.77 -31.15 12.85
C LYS A 114 14.36 -32.20 13.86
N ARG A 115 15.30 -32.75 14.64
CA ARG A 115 15.01 -33.72 15.71
C ARG A 115 13.97 -33.21 16.68
N MET A 116 14.08 -31.97 17.12
CA MET A 116 13.12 -31.34 18.02
C MET A 116 11.74 -31.22 17.37
N LEU A 117 11.67 -30.74 16.12
CA LEU A 117 10.39 -30.62 15.41
C LEU A 117 9.73 -32.00 15.19
N THR A 118 10.52 -33.02 14.86
CA THR A 118 10.07 -34.41 14.72
C THR A 118 9.58 -34.97 16.05
N MET A 119 10.35 -34.83 17.13
CA MET A 119 9.96 -35.28 18.47
C MET A 119 8.69 -34.61 18.98
N ILE A 120 8.54 -33.30 18.75
CA ILE A 120 7.32 -32.57 19.11
C ILE A 120 6.11 -33.12 18.33
N SER A 121 6.31 -33.48 17.06
CA SER A 121 5.26 -34.08 16.24
C SER A 121 4.88 -35.48 16.74
N ILE A 122 5.87 -36.31 17.12
CA ILE A 122 5.65 -37.66 17.69
C ILE A 122 4.88 -37.57 19.02
N ASN A 123 5.26 -36.62 19.88
CA ASN A 123 4.63 -36.41 21.19
C ASN A 123 3.30 -35.64 21.10
N ASN A 124 2.83 -35.33 19.89
CA ASN A 124 1.60 -34.56 19.62
C ASN A 124 1.54 -33.22 20.38
N ALA A 125 2.69 -32.59 20.63
CA ALA A 125 2.75 -31.33 21.35
C ALA A 125 2.44 -30.16 20.41
N LYS A 126 1.56 -29.24 20.84
CA LYS A 126 1.08 -28.14 20.01
C LYS A 126 2.02 -26.95 20.04
N ILE A 127 2.71 -26.68 18.93
CA ILE A 127 3.47 -25.44 18.74
C ILE A 127 2.60 -24.45 17.98
N LYS A 128 2.23 -23.34 18.62
CA LYS A 128 1.44 -22.25 18.01
C LYS A 128 2.01 -21.78 16.68
N ALA A 129 3.34 -21.72 16.55
CA ALA A 129 4.01 -21.29 15.32
C ALA A 129 3.82 -22.28 14.16
N VAL A 130 3.81 -23.59 14.44
CA VAL A 130 3.55 -24.64 13.44
C VAL A 130 2.08 -24.62 13.03
N GLU A 131 1.17 -24.50 13.99
CA GLU A 131 -0.27 -24.36 13.72
C GLU A 131 -0.55 -23.14 12.85
N ARG A 132 0.01 -21.97 13.22
CA ARG A 132 -0.10 -20.75 12.43
C ARG A 132 0.48 -20.91 11.03
N MET A 133 1.62 -21.60 10.90
CA MET A 133 2.21 -21.91 9.59
C MET A 133 1.26 -22.76 8.74
N LYS A 134 0.61 -23.78 9.30
CA LYS A 134 -0.39 -24.61 8.60
C LYS A 134 -1.59 -23.77 8.15
N THR A 135 -2.13 -22.93 9.04
CA THR A 135 -3.23 -22.01 8.70
C THR A 135 -2.86 -21.07 7.55
N LEU A 136 -1.66 -20.48 7.60
CA LEU A 136 -1.18 -19.58 6.55
C LEU A 136 -0.92 -20.35 5.24
N SER A 137 -0.38 -21.56 5.31
CA SER A 137 -0.15 -22.40 4.13
C SER A 137 -1.45 -22.74 3.43
N LEU A 138 -2.51 -23.09 4.19
CA LEU A 138 -3.83 -23.34 3.64
C LEU A 138 -4.44 -22.06 3.04
N LYS A 139 -4.39 -20.94 3.77
CA LYS A 139 -4.93 -19.65 3.31
C LYS A 139 -4.32 -19.22 1.97
N TYR A 140 -3.00 -19.36 1.82
CA TYR A 140 -2.29 -18.97 0.60
C TYR A 140 -2.10 -20.13 -0.38
N GLU A 141 -2.75 -21.28 -0.16
CA GLU A 141 -2.65 -22.49 -0.99
C GLU A 141 -1.19 -22.92 -1.29
N CYS A 142 -0.31 -22.73 -0.31
CA CYS A 142 1.11 -23.06 -0.39
C CYS A 142 1.42 -24.50 0.00
N ASP A 143 0.46 -25.21 0.59
CA ASP A 143 0.51 -26.63 0.94
C ASP A 143 0.72 -27.54 -0.29
N LYS A 144 0.20 -27.12 -1.45
CA LYS A 144 0.34 -27.83 -2.73
C LYS A 144 1.72 -27.68 -3.37
N ILE A 145 2.59 -26.82 -2.84
CA ILE A 145 3.89 -26.53 -3.45
C ILE A 145 4.89 -27.64 -3.07
N VAL A 146 5.25 -28.45 -4.05
CA VAL A 146 6.25 -29.52 -3.89
C VAL A 146 7.67 -28.95 -3.98
N VAL A 147 8.55 -29.40 -3.09
CA VAL A 147 9.98 -29.10 -3.16
C VAL A 147 10.62 -29.92 -4.25
N LYS A 148 11.15 -29.25 -5.28
CA LYS A 148 11.95 -29.90 -6.31
C LYS A 148 13.27 -30.40 -5.70
N ARG A 149 13.74 -31.56 -6.13
CA ARG A 149 15.07 -32.08 -5.77
C ARG A 149 16.05 -31.85 -6.91
N SER A 150 17.31 -31.61 -6.58
CA SER A 150 18.40 -31.52 -7.55
C SER A 150 18.79 -32.93 -8.03
N GLY A 151 19.58 -33.02 -9.10
CA GLY A 151 20.11 -34.31 -9.59
C GLY A 151 20.95 -35.06 -8.54
N ALA A 152 21.50 -34.35 -7.55
CA ALA A 152 22.22 -34.93 -6.40
C ALA A 152 21.30 -35.24 -5.19
N GLY A 153 19.97 -35.21 -5.35
CA GLY A 153 18.99 -35.52 -4.30
C GLY A 153 18.71 -34.40 -3.29
N GLY A 154 19.43 -33.28 -3.36
CA GLY A 154 19.27 -32.15 -2.44
C GLY A 154 18.01 -31.33 -2.71
N ALA A 155 17.33 -30.88 -1.65
CA ALA A 155 16.14 -30.03 -1.74
C ALA A 155 16.47 -28.64 -2.32
N CYS A 156 15.81 -28.25 -3.42
CA CYS A 156 15.95 -26.93 -4.05
C CYS A 156 15.13 -25.87 -3.29
N LEU A 157 15.55 -25.54 -2.07
CA LEU A 157 14.84 -24.61 -1.17
C LEU A 157 14.67 -23.20 -1.75
N ASN A 158 15.62 -22.73 -2.57
CA ASN A 158 15.49 -21.44 -3.25
C ASN A 158 14.35 -21.43 -4.26
N THR A 159 14.16 -22.52 -5.00
CA THR A 159 13.04 -22.67 -5.94
C THR A 159 11.72 -22.74 -5.19
N PHE A 160 11.66 -23.51 -4.10
CA PHE A 160 10.48 -23.55 -3.22
C PHE A 160 10.14 -22.16 -2.67
N LYS A 161 11.13 -21.43 -2.13
CA LYS A 161 10.95 -20.06 -1.63
C LYS A 161 10.37 -19.15 -2.71
N LYS A 162 10.93 -19.17 -3.93
CA LYS A 162 10.43 -18.37 -5.06
C LYS A 162 8.98 -18.73 -5.41
N SER A 163 8.63 -20.03 -5.41
CA SER A 163 7.26 -20.48 -5.67
C SER A 163 6.28 -20.02 -4.59
N VAL A 164 6.64 -20.13 -3.31
CA VAL A 164 5.83 -19.63 -2.18
C VAL A 164 5.64 -18.12 -2.28
N GLU A 165 6.72 -17.37 -2.51
CA GLU A 165 6.66 -15.92 -2.63
C GLU A 165 5.85 -15.46 -3.85
N LYS A 166 5.88 -16.22 -4.95
CA LYS A 166 5.04 -15.98 -6.13
C LYS A 166 3.57 -16.25 -5.82
N LYS A 167 3.23 -17.44 -5.30
CA LYS A 167 1.85 -17.82 -4.98
C LYS A 167 1.18 -16.84 -4.01
N ILE A 168 1.90 -16.45 -2.95
CA ILE A 168 1.42 -15.44 -1.99
C ILE A 168 1.20 -14.09 -2.70
N ARG A 169 2.14 -13.66 -3.54
CA ARG A 169 2.04 -12.38 -4.26
C ARG A 169 0.84 -12.35 -5.21
N ASP A 170 0.62 -13.43 -5.96
CA ASP A 170 -0.47 -13.54 -6.93
C ASP A 170 -1.83 -13.48 -6.22
N LEU A 171 -1.99 -14.22 -5.12
CA LEU A 171 -3.23 -14.17 -4.32
C LEU A 171 -3.45 -12.79 -3.68
N VAL A 172 -2.41 -12.20 -3.10
CA VAL A 172 -2.48 -10.86 -2.49
C VAL A 172 -2.74 -9.76 -3.54
N HIS A 173 -2.31 -9.98 -4.78
CA HIS A 173 -2.62 -9.11 -5.90
C HIS A 173 -4.09 -9.23 -6.30
N GLN A 174 -4.61 -10.46 -6.37
CA GLN A 174 -6.02 -10.70 -6.63
C GLN A 174 -6.92 -10.07 -5.56
N GLU A 175 -6.64 -10.32 -4.27
CA GLU A 175 -7.37 -9.68 -3.15
C GLU A 175 -7.35 -8.14 -3.24
N TRP A 176 -6.26 -7.56 -3.73
CA TRP A 176 -6.17 -6.11 -3.95
C TRP A 176 -7.05 -5.64 -5.12
N ARG A 177 -7.08 -6.38 -6.23
CA ARG A 177 -7.96 -6.10 -7.37
C ARG A 177 -9.43 -6.18 -6.97
N ASP A 178 -9.80 -7.23 -6.24
CA ASP A 178 -11.17 -7.45 -5.78
C ASP A 178 -11.60 -6.32 -4.83
N GLY A 179 -10.76 -5.95 -3.86
CA GLY A 179 -11.04 -4.82 -2.96
C GLY A 179 -11.11 -3.45 -3.67
N MET A 180 -10.42 -3.26 -4.79
CA MET A 180 -10.59 -2.08 -5.65
C MET A 180 -11.89 -2.13 -6.46
N ASN A 181 -12.35 -3.32 -6.86
CA ASN A 181 -13.58 -3.50 -7.62
C ASN A 181 -14.83 -3.15 -6.81
N GLU A 182 -14.80 -3.41 -5.50
CA GLU A 182 -15.87 -3.06 -4.56
C GLU A 182 -16.04 -1.54 -4.36
N LYS A 183 -15.03 -0.72 -4.69
CA LYS A 183 -15.01 0.71 -4.35
C LYS A 183 -15.22 1.59 -5.58
N SER A 184 -16.35 2.28 -5.62
CA SER A 184 -16.69 3.23 -6.68
C SER A 184 -15.72 4.42 -6.77
N SER A 185 -15.21 4.91 -5.63
CA SER A 185 -14.21 6.00 -5.60
C SER A 185 -12.90 5.63 -6.31
N LEU A 186 -12.59 4.33 -6.44
CA LEU A 186 -11.40 3.84 -7.13
C LEU A 186 -11.66 3.43 -8.59
N ALA A 187 -12.84 3.69 -9.14
CA ALA A 187 -13.22 3.26 -10.49
C ALA A 187 -12.23 3.74 -11.57
N ARG A 188 -11.80 5.00 -11.51
CA ARG A 188 -10.77 5.54 -12.42
C ARG A 188 -9.39 4.97 -12.12
N TYR A 189 -9.01 4.93 -10.85
CA TYR A 189 -7.72 4.40 -10.41
C TYR A 189 -7.49 2.96 -10.88
N ARG A 190 -8.47 2.06 -10.67
CA ARG A 190 -8.35 0.62 -10.99
C ARG A 190 -8.33 0.32 -12.49
N LYS A 191 -8.90 1.21 -13.32
CA LYS A 191 -8.89 1.07 -14.79
C LYS A 191 -7.46 1.12 -15.32
N HIS A 192 -6.60 1.92 -14.70
CA HIS A 192 -5.25 2.18 -15.21
C HIS A 192 -4.14 1.66 -14.29
N LYS A 193 -4.34 1.62 -12.97
CA LYS A 193 -3.36 1.07 -12.02
C LYS A 193 -3.41 -0.46 -12.01
N GLN A 194 -2.62 -1.08 -12.88
CA GLN A 194 -2.59 -2.54 -12.99
C GLN A 194 -1.75 -3.24 -11.91
N GLN A 195 -0.73 -2.58 -11.36
CA GLN A 195 0.20 -3.18 -10.39
C GLN A 195 0.36 -2.32 -9.12
N CYS A 196 0.55 -2.97 -7.97
CA CYS A 196 0.95 -2.27 -6.75
C CYS A 196 2.40 -1.82 -6.86
N GLY A 197 2.68 -0.56 -6.56
CA GLY A 197 4.03 -0.03 -6.60
C GLY A 197 4.04 1.49 -6.80
N THR A 198 5.17 2.09 -6.47
CA THR A 198 5.38 3.52 -6.68
C THR A 198 5.63 3.78 -8.15
N ILE A 199 5.07 4.89 -8.64
CA ILE A 199 5.47 5.50 -9.89
C ILE A 199 6.40 6.65 -9.51
N ASP A 200 7.58 6.68 -10.12
CA ASP A 200 8.58 7.70 -9.82
C ASP A 200 8.02 9.10 -10.11
N HIS A 201 8.65 10.14 -9.56
CA HIS A 201 8.34 11.57 -9.78
C HIS A 201 6.91 12.07 -9.49
N ILE A 202 5.96 11.21 -9.09
CA ILE A 202 4.58 11.63 -8.80
C ILE A 202 4.52 12.49 -7.55
N TYR A 203 5.12 12.06 -6.44
CA TYR A 203 4.97 12.74 -5.16
C TYR A 203 6.24 13.47 -4.76
N ASP A 204 6.05 14.68 -4.24
CA ASP A 204 7.04 15.50 -3.56
C ASP A 204 6.41 16.15 -2.31
N ASN A 205 7.06 17.17 -1.76
CA ASN A 205 6.59 17.86 -0.56
C ASN A 205 5.59 19.00 -0.83
N SER A 206 5.19 19.24 -2.08
CA SER A 206 4.28 20.33 -2.43
C SER A 206 2.84 20.03 -2.03
N ARG A 207 2.02 21.08 -1.93
CA ARG A 207 0.57 20.93 -1.71
C ARG A 207 -0.10 20.25 -2.90
N GLY A 208 0.35 20.55 -4.12
CA GLY A 208 -0.11 19.92 -5.35
C GLY A 208 0.10 18.40 -5.35
N SER A 209 1.19 17.89 -4.76
CA SER A 209 1.36 16.43 -4.58
C SER A 209 0.29 15.81 -3.68
N VAL A 210 -0.12 16.52 -2.62
CA VAL A 210 -1.19 16.07 -1.72
C VAL A 210 -2.53 16.07 -2.45
N LEU A 211 -2.83 17.14 -3.19
CA LEU A 211 -4.05 17.24 -4.00
C LEU A 211 -4.06 16.19 -5.11
N LEU A 212 -2.92 15.91 -5.74
CA LEU A 212 -2.79 14.86 -6.75
C LEU A 212 -3.06 13.47 -6.15
N ALA A 213 -2.59 13.20 -4.94
CA ALA A 213 -2.91 11.96 -4.24
C ALA A 213 -4.43 11.81 -4.00
N GLN A 214 -5.10 12.90 -3.59
CA GLN A 214 -6.56 12.91 -3.42
C GLN A 214 -7.30 12.71 -4.74
N ALA A 215 -6.87 13.39 -5.80
CA ALA A 215 -7.38 13.24 -7.17
C ALA A 215 -7.28 11.78 -7.64
N ARG A 216 -6.09 11.18 -7.53
CA ARG A 216 -5.85 9.77 -7.90
C ARG A 216 -6.69 8.79 -7.08
N ALA A 217 -6.99 9.11 -5.82
CA ALA A 217 -7.83 8.30 -4.94
C ALA A 217 -9.35 8.51 -5.14
N GLY A 218 -9.76 9.42 -6.04
CA GLY A 218 -11.17 9.80 -6.21
C GLY A 218 -11.74 10.53 -4.99
N PHE A 219 -10.89 11.25 -4.25
CA PHE A 219 -11.22 11.93 -2.99
C PHE A 219 -10.82 13.41 -3.00
N LEU A 220 -10.59 13.98 -4.18
CA LEU A 220 -10.41 15.43 -4.31
C LEU A 220 -11.72 16.11 -3.92
N ARG A 221 -11.64 17.09 -3.02
CA ARG A 221 -12.81 17.81 -2.49
C ARG A 221 -13.34 18.84 -3.47
N THR A 222 -13.75 18.40 -4.66
CA THR A 222 -14.44 19.26 -5.62
C THR A 222 -15.84 19.60 -5.11
N ARG A 223 -16.47 20.64 -5.64
CA ARG A 223 -17.83 21.02 -5.26
C ARG A 223 -18.84 19.90 -5.55
N LYS A 224 -18.72 19.18 -6.66
CA LYS A 224 -19.50 17.97 -6.97
C LYS A 224 -19.31 16.85 -5.94
N PHE A 225 -18.10 16.72 -5.39
CA PHE A 225 -17.85 15.75 -4.33
C PHE A 225 -18.44 16.23 -3.00
N GLY A 226 -18.25 17.51 -2.65
CA GLY A 226 -18.75 18.14 -1.44
C GLY A 226 -20.28 18.16 -1.36
N SER A 227 -20.97 18.38 -2.48
CA SER A 227 -22.44 18.40 -2.57
C SER A 227 -23.13 17.09 -2.17
N ARG A 228 -22.38 15.99 -2.07
CA ARG A 228 -22.87 14.70 -1.57
C ARG A 228 -23.00 14.65 -0.04
N PHE A 229 -22.35 15.57 0.66
CA PHE A 229 -22.24 15.59 2.12
C PHE A 229 -22.69 16.92 2.74
N GLU A 230 -22.62 18.00 1.97
CA GLU A 230 -22.92 19.36 2.37
C GLU A 230 -23.87 20.02 1.36
N GLU A 231 -24.68 20.99 1.79
CA GLU A 231 -25.57 21.77 0.92
C GLU A 231 -24.78 22.81 0.12
N ILE A 232 -23.97 22.32 -0.80
CA ILE A 232 -23.11 23.12 -1.67
C ILE A 232 -23.52 22.89 -3.12
N ASP A 233 -23.68 23.97 -3.88
CA ASP A 233 -23.91 23.91 -5.32
C ASP A 233 -22.69 23.26 -6.02
N PRO A 234 -22.87 22.15 -6.79
CA PRO A 234 -21.79 21.45 -7.50
C PRO A 234 -21.17 22.27 -8.64
N ILE A 235 -21.70 23.44 -8.97
CA ILE A 235 -21.21 24.28 -10.07
C ILE A 235 -19.87 24.96 -9.74
N CYS A 236 -18.96 24.96 -10.70
CA CYS A 236 -17.69 25.68 -10.67
C CYS A 236 -17.92 27.19 -10.73
N ARG A 237 -17.34 27.92 -9.79
CA ARG A 237 -17.46 29.39 -9.67
C ARG A 237 -16.78 30.17 -10.80
N ILE A 238 -15.97 29.52 -11.62
CA ILE A 238 -15.17 30.17 -12.67
C ILE A 238 -15.92 30.19 -14.00
N CYS A 239 -16.48 29.05 -14.40
CA CYS A 239 -17.07 28.88 -15.72
C CYS A 239 -18.54 28.44 -15.71
N GLY A 240 -19.13 28.19 -14.53
CA GLY A 240 -20.54 27.80 -14.41
C GLY A 240 -20.87 26.36 -14.81
N GLN A 241 -19.86 25.51 -15.10
CA GLN A 241 -20.04 24.08 -15.37
C GLN A 241 -19.93 23.24 -14.10
N GLU A 242 -20.38 22.00 -14.10
CA GLU A 242 -20.25 21.10 -12.94
C GLU A 242 -18.77 20.86 -12.57
N GLU A 243 -18.39 21.10 -11.31
CA GLU A 243 -17.01 20.95 -10.85
C GLU A 243 -16.66 19.48 -10.54
N SER A 244 -16.45 18.71 -11.60
CA SER A 244 -15.93 17.34 -11.55
C SER A 244 -14.41 17.30 -11.29
N LEU A 245 -13.86 16.10 -11.07
CA LEU A 245 -12.41 15.92 -10.96
C LEU A 245 -11.73 16.29 -12.29
N GLU A 246 -12.31 15.84 -13.39
CA GLU A 246 -11.88 16.05 -14.76
C GLU A 246 -11.87 17.54 -15.10
N HIS A 247 -12.95 18.24 -14.73
CA HIS A 247 -13.09 19.68 -14.84
C HIS A 247 -11.92 20.44 -14.21
N VAL A 248 -11.58 20.06 -12.97
CA VAL A 248 -10.48 20.70 -12.21
C VAL A 248 -9.13 20.37 -12.83
N LEU A 249 -8.87 19.11 -13.20
CA LEU A 249 -7.61 18.70 -13.83
C LEU A 249 -7.36 19.40 -15.17
N MET A 250 -8.43 19.73 -15.89
CA MET A 250 -8.39 20.44 -17.17
C MET A 250 -8.49 21.96 -17.04
N ALA A 251 -8.48 22.52 -15.82
CA ALA A 251 -8.59 23.95 -15.58
C ALA A 251 -9.78 24.60 -16.32
N CYS A 252 -10.95 23.97 -16.22
CA CYS A 252 -12.21 24.37 -16.85
C CYS A 252 -12.30 24.18 -18.38
N GLN A 253 -11.37 23.44 -19.01
CA GLN A 253 -11.32 23.20 -20.46
C GLN A 253 -11.68 21.75 -20.85
N GLU A 254 -12.62 21.14 -20.12
CA GLU A 254 -12.93 19.71 -20.22
C GLU A 254 -13.41 19.26 -21.62
N GLU A 255 -14.14 20.12 -22.35
CA GLU A 255 -14.68 19.84 -23.69
C GLU A 255 -13.62 19.54 -24.76
N THR A 256 -12.35 19.85 -24.48
CA THR A 256 -11.25 19.74 -25.45
C THR A 256 -10.35 18.52 -25.23
N CYS A 257 -10.66 17.62 -24.30
CA CYS A 257 -9.73 16.56 -23.91
C CYS A 257 -10.33 15.16 -23.73
N GLY A 258 -9.57 14.17 -24.22
CA GLY A 258 -9.89 12.74 -24.07
C GLY A 258 -9.42 12.13 -22.75
N ASP A 259 -9.89 10.92 -22.47
CA ASP A 259 -9.57 10.15 -21.26
C ASP A 259 -8.05 9.95 -21.06
N ASP A 260 -7.29 9.89 -22.16
CA ASP A 260 -5.83 9.70 -22.12
C ASP A 260 -5.09 10.89 -21.51
N GLU A 261 -5.53 12.13 -21.77
CA GLU A 261 -4.90 13.31 -21.17
C GLU A 261 -5.14 13.34 -19.66
N ILE A 262 -6.35 12.97 -19.22
CA ILE A 262 -6.68 12.85 -17.79
C ILE A 262 -5.78 11.80 -17.13
N GLN A 263 -5.55 10.65 -17.78
CA GLN A 263 -4.63 9.63 -17.29
C GLN A 263 -3.19 10.15 -17.18
N LYS A 264 -2.72 10.86 -18.21
CA LYS A 264 -1.38 11.47 -18.24
C LYS A 264 -1.18 12.42 -17.07
N ARG A 265 -2.15 13.32 -16.84
CA ARG A 265 -2.17 14.29 -15.72
C ARG A 265 -2.24 13.64 -14.35
N LEU A 266 -3.02 12.57 -14.22
CA LEU A 266 -3.08 11.81 -12.97
C LEU A 266 -1.80 11.03 -12.70
N GLY A 267 -0.94 10.77 -13.68
CA GLY A 267 0.22 9.88 -13.49
C GLY A 267 -0.15 8.40 -13.56
N LEU A 268 -1.19 8.07 -14.33
CA LEU A 268 -1.67 6.70 -14.49
C LEU A 268 -1.41 6.14 -15.89
N HIS A 269 -0.81 6.95 -16.78
CA HIS A 269 -0.41 6.56 -18.12
C HIS A 269 1.11 6.28 -18.15
N GLU A 270 1.56 5.42 -19.05
CA GLU A 270 3.00 5.09 -19.19
C GLU A 270 3.82 6.32 -19.63
N GLU A 271 3.22 7.16 -20.48
CA GLU A 271 3.78 8.44 -20.95
C GLU A 271 3.55 9.61 -19.98
N SER A 272 3.25 9.35 -18.70
CA SER A 272 3.09 10.41 -17.69
C SER A 272 4.43 11.06 -17.34
N GLU A 273 4.84 12.03 -18.16
CA GLU A 273 6.07 12.78 -17.96
C GLU A 273 6.03 13.68 -16.72
N ARG A 274 7.20 13.87 -16.10
CA ARG A 274 7.37 14.75 -14.94
C ARG A 274 6.86 16.17 -15.16
N ARG A 275 6.98 16.70 -16.39
CA ARG A 275 6.48 18.04 -16.74
C ARG A 275 4.96 18.12 -16.61
N VAL A 276 4.25 17.16 -17.21
CA VAL A 276 2.78 17.07 -17.17
C VAL A 276 2.29 16.95 -15.72
N ILE A 277 2.95 16.12 -14.92
CA ILE A 277 2.62 15.95 -13.49
C ILE A 277 2.84 17.26 -12.72
N ASN A 278 3.95 17.96 -12.93
CA ASN A 278 4.23 19.22 -12.26
C ASN A 278 3.24 20.32 -12.65
N ASP A 279 2.84 20.37 -13.92
CA ASP A 279 1.83 21.33 -14.38
C ASP A 279 0.45 21.00 -13.80
N THR A 280 0.10 19.72 -13.69
CA THR A 280 -1.12 19.25 -13.00
C THR A 280 -1.12 19.67 -11.53
N LYS A 281 -0.01 19.47 -10.81
CA LYS A 281 0.14 19.92 -9.42
C LYS A 281 -0.10 21.43 -9.28
N ARG A 282 0.44 22.24 -10.19
CA ARG A 282 0.24 23.70 -10.20
C ARG A 282 -1.20 24.09 -10.52
N ILE A 283 -1.90 23.34 -11.37
CA ILE A 283 -3.33 23.54 -11.63
C ILE A 283 -4.13 23.28 -10.35
N LEU A 284 -3.90 22.15 -9.69
CA LEU A 284 -4.57 21.79 -8.45
C LEU A 284 -4.33 22.83 -7.34
N GLU A 285 -3.08 23.28 -7.17
CA GLU A 285 -2.77 24.33 -6.17
C GLU A 285 -3.45 25.66 -6.50
N ARG A 286 -3.52 26.06 -7.77
CA ARG A 286 -4.22 27.28 -8.18
C ARG A 286 -5.73 27.16 -7.95
N TRP A 287 -6.31 26.00 -8.26
CA TRP A 287 -7.71 25.71 -8.02
C TRP A 287 -8.04 25.78 -6.51
N GLU A 288 -7.28 25.09 -5.66
CA GLU A 288 -7.50 25.10 -4.21
C GLU A 288 -7.43 26.53 -3.63
N ARG A 289 -6.45 27.35 -4.07
CA ARG A 289 -6.34 28.74 -3.63
C ARG A 289 -7.53 29.61 -4.06
N ARG A 290 -8.19 29.28 -5.18
CA ARG A 290 -9.38 30.00 -5.66
C ARG A 290 -10.61 29.60 -4.86
N GLU A 291 -10.77 28.32 -4.54
CA GLU A 291 -11.85 27.86 -3.64
C GLU A 291 -11.68 28.39 -2.21
N ALA A 292 -10.44 28.54 -1.73
CA ALA A 292 -10.16 29.09 -0.41
C ALA A 292 -10.43 30.61 -0.29
N LYS A 293 -10.60 31.34 -1.40
CA LYS A 293 -10.97 32.76 -1.37
C LYS A 293 -12.50 32.88 -1.28
N PRO A 294 -13.04 33.66 -0.33
CA PRO A 294 -14.46 33.98 -0.34
C PRO A 294 -14.82 34.72 -1.63
N PRO A 295 -16.05 34.56 -2.16
CA PRO A 295 -16.50 35.33 -3.31
C PRO A 295 -16.31 36.82 -3.02
N THR A 296 -15.58 37.50 -3.88
CA THR A 296 -15.47 38.96 -3.80
C THR A 296 -16.84 39.51 -4.16
N PRO A 297 -17.50 40.31 -3.28
CA PRO A 297 -18.78 40.90 -3.63
C PRO A 297 -18.59 41.73 -4.90
N GLN A 298 -19.38 41.43 -5.93
CA GLN A 298 -19.48 42.28 -7.11
C GLN A 298 -20.14 43.59 -6.64
N VAL A 299 -19.41 44.70 -6.78
CA VAL A 299 -19.90 46.07 -6.60
C VAL A 299 -20.46 46.54 -7.94
#